data_AF-W5SPM1-F1
#
_entry.id   AF-W5SPM1-F1
#
_cell.length_a   1.000
_cell.length_b   1.000
_cell.length_c   1.000
_cell.angle_alpha   90.00
_cell.angle_beta   90.00
_cell.angle_gamma   90.00
#
_symmetry.space_group_name_H-M   'P 1'
#
loop_
_entity.id
_entity.type
_entity.pdbx_description
1 polymer ?
#
loop_
_entity_poly.entity_id
_entity_poly.type
_entity_poly.pdbx_seq_one_letter_code
_entity_poly.pdbx_strand_id
1 'polypeptide(L)'
;INADVSKDTSALKFAVGGPANNLAKDVALAGAVSGGIALRSLVKGGKLAAKDNNDDKAVQGAGITAVNKLLVAVEGIVKNTVKNVLDKVRQEIDKAREPKAVSQQ
;
A
#
# COMPACT_ATOMS: atom_id res chain seq x y z
N ILE A 1 -7.23 17.64 -6.25
CA ILE A 1 -8.07 17.46 -7.47
C ILE A 1 -8.64 18.82 -7.84
N ASN A 2 -8.20 19.41 -8.95
CA ASN A 2 -8.58 20.75 -9.42
C ASN A 2 -9.32 20.75 -10.77
N ALA A 3 -9.59 19.56 -11.31
CA ALA A 3 -10.42 19.30 -12.48
C ALA A 3 -11.15 17.98 -12.27
N ASP A 4 -12.06 17.63 -13.17
CA ASP A 4 -12.75 16.33 -13.15
C ASP A 4 -11.75 15.17 -13.11
N VAL A 5 -12.13 14.11 -12.40
CA VAL A 5 -11.29 12.92 -12.23
C VAL A 5 -11.26 12.12 -13.53
N SER A 6 -10.04 11.79 -13.97
CA SER A 6 -9.77 10.90 -15.12
C SER A 6 -8.79 9.79 -14.74
N LYS A 7 -8.43 8.94 -15.71
CA LYS A 7 -7.46 7.84 -15.57
C LYS A 7 -6.08 8.29 -15.11
N ASP A 8 -5.74 9.56 -15.32
CA ASP A 8 -4.46 10.17 -14.96
C ASP A 8 -4.46 10.69 -13.50
N THR A 9 -5.58 10.52 -12.78
CA THR A 9 -5.68 10.89 -11.38
C THR A 9 -4.97 9.85 -10.52
N SER A 10 -3.80 10.21 -10.01
CA SER A 10 -3.04 9.37 -9.09
C SER A 10 -3.75 9.14 -7.74
N ALA A 11 -3.37 8.06 -7.05
CA ALA A 11 -3.80 7.80 -5.67
C ALA A 11 -3.49 8.96 -4.71
N LEU A 12 -2.35 9.63 -4.86
CA LEU A 12 -1.99 10.77 -4.03
C LEU A 12 -2.97 11.94 -4.24
N LYS A 13 -3.36 12.21 -5.49
CA LYS A 13 -4.36 13.24 -5.79
C LYS A 13 -5.72 12.91 -5.15
N PHE A 14 -6.13 11.64 -5.16
CA PHE A 14 -7.33 11.19 -4.43
C PHE A 14 -7.20 11.39 -2.91
N ALA A 15 -6.04 11.10 -2.33
CA ALA A 15 -5.81 11.26 -0.90
C ALA A 15 -5.79 12.73 -0.44
N VAL A 16 -5.28 13.64 -1.27
CA VAL A 16 -5.35 15.09 -1.00
C VAL A 16 -6.79 15.59 -1.08
N GLY A 17 -7.58 15.08 -2.03
CA GLY A 17 -8.95 15.50 -2.27
C GLY A 17 -9.07 16.77 -3.13
N GLY A 18 -10.28 17.29 -3.24
CA GLY A 18 -10.62 18.48 -4.03
C GLY A 18 -12.01 19.00 -3.68
N PRO A 19 -12.47 20.08 -4.34
CA PRO A 19 -13.83 20.60 -4.15
C PRO A 19 -14.87 19.58 -4.65
N ALA A 20 -16.08 19.65 -4.09
CA ALA A 20 -17.14 18.64 -4.28
C ALA A 20 -17.67 18.51 -5.72
N ASN A 21 -17.33 19.45 -6.59
CA ASN A 21 -17.77 19.50 -7.99
C ASN A 21 -16.87 18.72 -8.96
N ASN A 22 -15.68 18.30 -8.54
CA ASN A 22 -14.73 17.58 -9.39
C ASN A 22 -14.95 16.06 -9.29
N LEU A 23 -16.03 15.59 -9.92
CA LEU A 23 -16.43 14.19 -9.95
C LEU A 23 -15.71 13.42 -11.08
N ALA A 24 -15.80 12.09 -11.04
CA ALA A 24 -15.36 11.24 -12.14
C ALA A 24 -16.38 11.35 -13.28
N LYS A 25 -16.06 12.17 -14.29
CA LYS A 25 -16.83 12.27 -15.55
C LYS A 25 -16.28 11.37 -16.66
N ASP A 26 -15.13 10.74 -16.39
CA ASP A 26 -14.46 9.74 -17.21
C ASP A 26 -13.93 8.61 -16.30
N VAL A 27 -13.23 7.62 -16.86
CA VAL A 27 -12.69 6.47 -16.14
C VAL A 27 -11.78 6.89 -15.00
N ALA A 28 -12.14 6.54 -13.76
CA ALA A 28 -11.25 6.57 -12.60
C ALA A 28 -10.67 5.16 -12.37
N LEU A 29 -9.34 5.04 -12.33
CA LEU A 29 -8.70 3.73 -12.10
C LEU A 29 -8.98 3.22 -10.69
N ALA A 30 -9.53 2.01 -10.56
CA ALA A 30 -9.87 1.41 -9.27
C ALA A 30 -8.67 1.31 -8.31
N GLY A 31 -7.47 1.03 -8.84
CA GLY A 31 -6.22 1.02 -8.06
C GLY A 31 -5.86 2.40 -7.51
N ALA A 32 -6.04 3.47 -8.30
CA ALA A 32 -5.80 4.82 -7.85
C ALA A 32 -6.82 5.28 -6.80
N VAL A 33 -8.10 4.95 -7.00
CA VAL A 33 -9.18 5.26 -6.05
C VAL A 33 -8.94 4.55 -4.71
N SER A 34 -8.72 3.23 -4.73
CA SER A 34 -8.49 2.44 -3.51
C SER A 34 -7.19 2.82 -2.80
N GLY A 35 -6.12 3.10 -3.54
CA GLY A 35 -4.87 3.65 -2.98
C GLY A 35 -5.09 5.01 -2.33
N GLY A 36 -5.88 5.89 -2.96
CA GLY A 36 -6.25 7.19 -2.39
C GLY A 36 -7.07 7.06 -1.11
N ILE A 37 -8.03 6.14 -1.07
CA ILE A 37 -8.83 5.83 0.13
C ILE A 37 -7.93 5.36 1.26
N ALA A 38 -7.00 4.43 1.00
CA ALA A 38 -6.05 3.94 2.00
C ALA A 38 -5.18 5.07 2.55
N LEU A 39 -4.56 5.86 1.66
CA LEU A 39 -3.69 6.98 2.04
C LEU A 39 -4.45 8.05 2.83
N ARG A 40 -5.67 8.41 2.42
CA ARG A 40 -6.51 9.36 3.15
C ARG A 40 -6.88 8.85 4.54
N SER A 41 -7.17 7.55 4.66
CA SER A 41 -7.56 6.93 5.93
C SER A 41 -6.42 6.84 6.95
N LEU A 42 -5.17 6.83 6.49
CA LEU A 42 -3.98 6.80 7.37
C LEU A 42 -3.50 8.18 7.81
N VAL A 43 -3.82 9.23 7.05
CA VAL A 43 -3.36 10.59 7.36
C VAL A 43 -4.16 11.17 8.54
N LYS A 44 -3.46 11.84 9.45
CA LYS A 44 -4.09 12.53 10.58
C LYS A 44 -5.08 13.58 10.09
N GLY A 45 -6.32 13.52 10.56
CA GLY A 45 -7.40 14.40 10.12
C GLY A 45 -7.95 14.08 8.73
N GLY A 46 -7.46 13.02 8.10
CA GLY A 46 -8.03 12.48 6.87
C GLY A 46 -9.42 11.91 7.12
N LYS A 47 -10.39 12.37 6.34
CA LYS A 47 -11.78 11.92 6.38
C LYS A 47 -12.25 11.58 4.98
N LEU A 48 -13.10 10.55 4.90
CA LEU A 48 -13.87 10.20 3.71
C LEU A 48 -15.25 10.86 3.87
N ALA A 49 -15.72 11.51 2.81
CA ALA A 49 -17.01 12.19 2.84
C ALA A 49 -18.15 11.16 2.78
N ALA A 50 -19.16 11.35 3.61
CA ALA A 50 -20.41 10.60 3.63
C ALA A 50 -21.59 11.59 3.60
N LYS A 51 -22.71 11.20 3.02
CA LYS A 51 -23.91 12.05 2.98
C LYS A 51 -24.78 11.90 4.23
N ASP A 52 -24.82 10.71 4.80
CA ASP A 52 -25.63 10.36 5.97
C ASP A 52 -25.00 9.26 6.84
N ASN A 53 -25.68 8.87 7.91
CA ASN A 53 -25.22 7.86 8.86
C ASN A 53 -25.05 6.45 8.26
N ASN A 54 -25.75 6.14 7.17
CA ASN A 54 -25.60 4.85 6.50
C ASN A 54 -24.34 4.85 5.64
N ASP A 55 -24.10 5.94 4.91
CA ASP A 55 -22.88 6.16 4.14
C ASP A 55 -21.64 6.21 5.06
N ASP A 56 -21.75 6.74 6.27
CA ASP A 56 -20.67 6.77 7.26
C ASP A 56 -20.08 5.37 7.52
N LYS A 57 -20.95 4.36 7.64
CA LYS A 57 -20.51 2.96 7.84
C LYS A 57 -19.86 2.40 6.58
N ALA A 58 -20.39 2.74 5.41
CA ALA A 58 -19.86 2.29 4.13
C ALA A 58 -18.46 2.86 3.89
N VAL A 59 -18.25 4.16 4.13
CA VAL A 59 -16.94 4.80 3.92
C VAL A 59 -15.92 4.37 4.98
N GLN A 60 -16.34 4.13 6.23
CA GLN A 60 -15.48 3.52 7.25
C GLN A 60 -15.04 2.12 6.84
N GLY A 61 -15.97 1.28 6.38
CA GLY A 61 -15.67 -0.06 5.89
C GLY A 61 -14.71 -0.05 4.69
N ALA A 62 -14.92 0.87 3.74
CA ALA A 62 -14.03 1.08 2.60
C ALA A 62 -12.62 1.50 3.04
N GLY A 63 -12.52 2.45 3.98
CA GLY A 63 -11.27 2.90 4.56
C GLY A 63 -10.50 1.77 5.25
N ILE A 64 -11.13 1.07 6.18
CA ILE A 64 -10.55 -0.06 6.92
C ILE A 64 -10.08 -1.15 5.95
N THR A 65 -10.93 -1.52 4.98
CA THR A 65 -10.60 -2.58 4.01
C THR A 65 -9.41 -2.19 3.14
N ALA A 66 -9.37 -0.95 2.64
CA ALA A 66 -8.28 -0.47 1.80
C ALA A 66 -6.95 -0.43 2.58
N VAL A 67 -6.99 0.05 3.83
CA VAL A 67 -5.81 0.07 4.72
C VAL A 67 -5.34 -1.35 5.04
N ASN A 68 -6.24 -2.26 5.40
CA ASN A 68 -5.86 -3.64 5.73
C ASN A 68 -5.20 -4.34 4.53
N LYS A 69 -5.75 -4.18 3.32
CA LYS A 69 -5.12 -4.73 2.10
C LYS A 69 -3.73 -4.14 1.85
N LEU A 70 -3.56 -2.83 2.07
CA LEU A 70 -2.26 -2.16 1.95
C LEU A 70 -1.25 -2.71 2.98
N LEU A 71 -1.64 -2.83 4.25
CA LEU A 71 -0.76 -3.33 5.32
C LEU A 71 -0.34 -4.78 5.09
N VAL A 72 -1.23 -5.65 4.61
CA VAL A 72 -0.89 -7.03 4.24
C VAL A 72 0.10 -7.07 3.07
N ALA A 73 -0.06 -6.20 2.07
CA ALA A 73 0.90 -6.10 0.97
C ALA A 73 2.29 -5.65 1.45
N VAL A 74 2.34 -4.64 2.33
CA VAL A 74 3.58 -4.16 2.96
C VAL A 74 4.23 -5.27 3.80
N GLU A 75 3.44 -5.98 4.60
CA GLU A 75 3.92 -7.13 5.39
C GLU A 75 4.56 -8.20 4.49
N GLY A 76 3.94 -8.51 3.35
CA GLY A 76 4.51 -9.45 2.37
C GLY A 76 5.85 -8.99 1.80
N ILE A 77 5.97 -7.71 1.43
CA ILE A 77 7.23 -7.12 0.93
C ILE A 77 8.34 -7.21 1.98
N VAL A 78 8.02 -6.85 3.23
CA VAL A 78 8.97 -6.91 4.35
C VAL A 78 9.41 -8.36 4.60
N LYS A 79 8.46 -9.31 4.69
CA LYS A 79 8.76 -10.74 4.89
C LYS A 79 9.68 -11.29 3.80
N ASN A 80 9.38 -11.01 2.53
CA ASN A 80 10.20 -11.48 1.42
C ASN A 80 11.61 -10.87 1.45
N THR A 81 11.71 -9.58 1.78
CA THR A 81 13.01 -8.90 1.90
C THR A 81 13.85 -9.52 3.01
N VAL A 82 13.27 -9.71 4.20
CA VAL A 82 13.94 -10.33 5.35
C VAL A 82 14.35 -11.77 5.02
N LYS A 83 13.45 -12.56 4.41
CA LYS A 83 13.74 -13.93 3.99
C LYS A 83 14.93 -13.99 3.03
N ASN A 84 14.96 -13.15 2.01
CA ASN A 84 16.05 -13.11 1.03
C ASN A 84 17.41 -12.76 1.67
N VAL A 85 17.41 -11.86 2.66
CA VAL A 85 18.63 -11.53 3.42
C VAL A 85 19.07 -12.71 4.27
N LEU A 86 18.16 -13.34 5.00
CA LEU A 86 18.47 -14.50 5.86
C LEU A 86 18.96 -15.70 5.04
N ASP A 87 18.38 -15.95 3.87
CA ASP A 87 18.81 -17.03 2.98
C ASP A 87 20.25 -16.80 2.48
N LYS A 88 20.62 -15.57 2.12
CA LYS A 88 22.01 -15.22 1.77
C LYS A 88 22.96 -15.40 2.95
N VAL A 89 22.59 -14.92 4.14
CA VAL A 89 23.40 -15.09 5.35
C VAL A 89 23.63 -16.57 5.64
N ARG A 90 22.60 -17.40 5.51
CA ARG A 90 22.70 -18.85 5.69
C ARG A 90 23.68 -19.48 4.71
N GLN A 91 23.60 -19.13 3.43
CA GLN A 91 24.53 -19.64 2.41
C GLN A 91 25.99 -19.30 2.74
N GLU A 92 26.28 -18.07 3.16
CA GLU A 92 27.63 -17.67 3.54
C GLU A 92 28.11 -18.38 4.82
N ILE A 93 27.22 -18.62 5.79
CA ILE A 93 27.54 -19.44 6.97
C ILE A 93 27.84 -20.88 6.56
N ASP A 94 27.04 -21.47 5.67
CA ASP A 94 27.22 -22.84 5.20
C ASP A 94 28.58 -22.99 4.49
N LYS A 95 28.95 -22.04 3.60
CA LYS A 95 30.28 -21.99 2.97
C LYS A 95 31.42 -21.86 3.99
N ALA A 96 31.27 -21.00 5.00
CA ALA A 96 32.29 -20.81 6.03
C ALA A 96 32.49 -22.05 6.92
N ARG A 97 31.47 -22.91 7.02
CA ARG A 97 31.50 -24.18 7.75
C ARG A 97 32.07 -25.34 6.94
N GLU A 98 32.21 -25.20 5.62
CA GLU A 98 32.89 -26.22 4.82
C GLU A 98 34.32 -26.38 5.32
N PRO A 99 34.76 -27.61 5.66
CA PRO A 99 36.10 -27.83 6.18
C PRO A 99 37.12 -27.39 5.13
N LYS A 100 37.99 -26.45 5.48
CA LYS A 100 39.13 -26.08 4.63
C LYS A 100 39.95 -27.35 4.42
N ALA A 101 40.23 -27.68 3.16
CA ALA A 101 41.06 -28.82 2.80
C ALA A 101 42.34 -28.76 3.64
N VAL A 102 42.50 -29.73 4.54
CA VAL A 102 43.73 -29.91 5.29
C VAL A 102 44.77 -30.28 4.24
N SER A 103 45.64 -29.34 3.90
CA SER A 103 46.82 -29.62 3.08
C SER A 103 47.59 -30.73 3.76
N GLN A 104 47.50 -31.93 3.20
CA GLN A 104 48.36 -33.05 3.56
C GLN A 104 49.78 -32.65 3.13
N GLN A 105 50.63 -32.32 4.11
CA GLN A 105 52.08 -32.25 3.97
C GLN A 105 52.68 -33.60 4.34
#